data_AF-A0A3B3UNS4-F1
#
_entry.id   AF-A0A3B3UNS4-F1
#
_cell.length_a   1.000
_cell.length_b   1.000
_cell.length_c   1.000
_cell.angle_alpha   90.00
_cell.angle_beta   90.00
_cell.angle_gamma   90.00
#
_symmetry.space_group_name_H-M   'P 1'
#
loop_
_entity.id
_entity.type
_entity.pdbx_description
1 polymer ?
#
loop_
_entity_poly.entity_id
_entity_poly.type
_entity_poly.pdbx_seq_one_letter_code
_entity_poly.pdbx_strand_id
1 'polypeptide(L)'
;MATLLLVTLYEYSPLFYIAVVSLCFLVTAAIVLGWFGFDVPVFLLSHEDSESTVSTPEKLMVQETNPFSLALGSGPACVSDGVLLKPCCLEPCVLSCFWGCEVGALQEVLRTHQQNLRLTSPQHFLEALHHRFHYHQTFYIHSEDEKECHTCIPADQRITDFGPLPRKHYPLVAVLTLAETEARNLYNIVANVIVIHVPDGKYNLSARILFQYLLTSQGYMHELKPLFMSAEGSGEPAGEQMERSPDRGESNWSEEMGRNCVVCQNAAVSRVLLPCRHACVCDSCMLHFQHCPICRAFVLESFSLRPTLQI
;
A
#
# COMPACT_ATOMS: atom_id res chain seq x y z
N MET A 1 -74.63 4.81 22.73
CA MET A 1 -73.94 4.05 21.64
C MET A 1 -72.62 4.71 21.26
N ALA A 2 -72.59 5.98 20.83
CA ALA A 2 -71.34 6.66 20.41
C ALA A 2 -70.28 6.83 21.52
N THR A 3 -70.69 7.12 22.76
CA THR A 3 -69.79 7.28 23.91
C THR A 3 -69.13 5.99 24.36
N LEU A 4 -69.85 4.86 24.30
CA LEU A 4 -69.27 3.54 24.62
C LEU A 4 -68.21 3.14 23.59
N LEU A 5 -68.47 3.44 22.31
CA LEU A 5 -67.60 3.12 21.18
C LEU A 5 -66.31 3.96 21.20
N LEU A 6 -66.39 5.24 21.62
CA LEU A 6 -65.23 6.12 21.83
C LEU A 6 -64.34 5.67 23.00
N VAL A 7 -64.94 5.23 24.11
CA VAL A 7 -64.17 4.70 25.26
C VAL A 7 -63.46 3.40 24.87
N THR A 8 -64.13 2.50 24.14
CA THR A 8 -63.47 1.30 23.63
C THR A 8 -62.36 1.62 22.63
N LEU A 9 -62.56 2.57 21.69
CA LEU A 9 -61.49 2.97 20.77
C LEU A 9 -60.28 3.59 21.48
N TYR A 10 -60.52 4.33 22.58
CA TYR A 10 -59.46 4.93 23.39
C TYR A 10 -58.70 3.89 24.24
N GLU A 11 -59.36 2.85 24.74
CA GLU A 11 -58.68 1.78 25.50
C GLU A 11 -57.89 0.81 24.60
N TYR A 12 -58.38 0.52 23.39
CA TYR A 12 -57.68 -0.37 22.45
C TYR A 12 -56.54 0.32 21.69
N SER A 13 -56.60 1.65 21.53
CA SER A 13 -55.59 2.43 20.81
C SER A 13 -54.17 2.32 21.42
N PRO A 14 -53.94 2.50 22.73
CA PRO A 14 -52.63 2.34 23.35
C PRO A 14 -52.06 0.93 23.19
N LEU A 15 -52.89 -0.10 23.38
CA LEU A 15 -52.47 -1.50 23.23
C LEU A 15 -52.08 -1.82 21.79
N PHE A 16 -52.83 -1.28 20.83
CA PHE A 16 -52.51 -1.39 19.41
C PHE A 16 -51.17 -0.71 19.07
N TYR A 17 -50.93 0.51 19.55
CA TYR A 17 -49.66 1.21 19.32
C TYR A 17 -48.48 0.50 20.00
N ILE A 18 -48.64 -0.01 21.23
CA ILE A 18 -47.60 -0.79 21.92
C ILE A 18 -47.25 -2.05 21.12
N ALA A 19 -48.26 -2.77 20.60
CA ALA A 19 -48.05 -3.95 19.77
C ALA A 19 -47.31 -3.62 18.47
N VAL A 20 -47.67 -2.52 17.79
CA VAL A 20 -47.01 -2.07 16.56
C VAL A 20 -45.56 -1.66 16.82
N VAL A 21 -45.27 -0.93 17.91
CA VAL A 21 -43.90 -0.53 18.26
C VAL A 21 -43.07 -1.75 18.65
N SER A 22 -43.62 -2.67 19.43
CA SER A 22 -42.94 -3.92 19.78
C SER A 22 -42.62 -4.77 18.54
N LEU A 23 -43.58 -4.91 17.61
CA LEU A 23 -43.36 -5.60 16.34
C LEU A 23 -42.28 -4.92 15.51
N CYS A 24 -42.28 -3.58 15.42
CA CYS A 24 -41.27 -2.82 14.69
C CYS A 24 -39.87 -2.99 15.32
N PHE A 25 -39.78 -3.04 16.65
CA PHE A 25 -38.54 -3.33 17.37
C PHE A 25 -38.05 -4.76 17.09
N LEU A 26 -38.93 -5.76 17.11
CA LEU A 26 -38.56 -7.15 16.80
C LEU A 26 -38.10 -7.31 15.35
N VAL A 27 -38.76 -6.65 14.41
CA VAL A 27 -38.37 -6.68 12.99
C VAL A 27 -37.03 -5.96 12.78
N THR A 28 -36.83 -4.80 13.38
CA THR A 28 -35.54 -4.08 13.29
C THR A 28 -34.42 -4.85 13.99
N ALA A 29 -34.67 -5.45 15.16
CA ALA A 29 -33.73 -6.33 15.83
C ALA A 29 -33.40 -7.57 14.99
N ALA A 30 -34.38 -8.20 14.34
CA ALA A 30 -34.15 -9.34 13.45
C ALA A 30 -33.39 -8.94 12.17
N ILE A 31 -33.67 -7.75 11.61
CA ILE A 31 -32.91 -7.23 10.46
C ILE A 31 -31.48 -6.92 10.88
N VAL A 32 -31.26 -6.27 12.03
CA VAL A 32 -29.92 -5.98 12.55
C VAL A 32 -29.17 -7.29 12.85
N LEU A 33 -29.77 -8.22 13.60
CA LEU A 33 -29.17 -9.52 13.90
C LEU A 33 -29.02 -10.41 12.65
N GLY A 34 -29.81 -10.21 11.61
CA GLY A 34 -29.72 -10.92 10.33
C GLY A 34 -28.71 -10.28 9.36
N TRP A 35 -28.54 -8.96 9.38
CA TRP A 35 -27.48 -8.26 8.65
C TRP A 35 -26.12 -8.44 9.32
N PHE A 36 -26.10 -8.55 10.65
CA PHE A 36 -24.94 -8.99 11.43
C PHE A 36 -24.89 -10.52 11.61
N GLY A 37 -25.81 -11.26 10.99
CA GLY A 37 -25.95 -12.71 11.15
C GLY A 37 -25.20 -13.47 10.06
N PHE A 38 -24.24 -14.28 10.51
CA PHE A 38 -23.40 -15.24 9.75
C PHE A 38 -22.05 -14.78 9.21
N ASP A 39 -21.41 -13.81 9.86
CA ASP A 39 -19.93 -13.77 9.93
C ASP A 39 -19.49 -13.38 11.35
N VAL A 40 -19.98 -14.11 12.36
CA VAL A 40 -19.49 -14.00 13.74
C VAL A 40 -18.92 -15.37 14.13
N PRO A 41 -17.62 -15.45 14.47
CA PRO A 41 -17.04 -16.67 14.99
C PRO A 41 -17.69 -17.02 16.33
N VAL A 42 -17.66 -18.30 16.66
CA VAL A 42 -18.15 -18.92 17.90
C VAL A 42 -17.74 -18.10 19.14
N PHE A 43 -18.64 -17.27 19.68
CA PHE A 43 -18.36 -16.42 20.87
C PHE A 43 -19.25 -16.71 22.09
N LEU A 44 -19.99 -17.83 22.15
CA LEU A 44 -20.83 -18.15 23.31
C LEU A 44 -20.74 -19.63 23.76
N LEU A 45 -19.53 -20.19 23.78
CA LEU A 45 -19.29 -21.50 24.42
C LEU A 45 -18.04 -21.57 25.30
N SER A 46 -17.49 -20.42 25.70
CA SER A 46 -16.36 -20.38 26.63
C SER A 46 -16.57 -19.27 27.66
N HIS A 47 -17.58 -19.45 28.50
CA HIS A 47 -17.61 -18.83 29.83
C HIS A 47 -17.49 -19.97 30.86
N GLU A 48 -16.34 -20.63 30.83
CA GLU A 48 -15.82 -21.43 31.94
C GLU A 48 -14.32 -21.66 31.65
N ASP A 49 -13.49 -20.97 32.44
CA ASP A 49 -12.11 -21.28 32.78
C ASP A 49 -11.15 -21.70 31.66
N SER A 50 -10.49 -20.70 31.05
CA SER A 50 -9.05 -20.69 30.73
C SER A 50 -8.70 -19.34 30.09
N GLU A 51 -7.87 -18.54 30.74
CA GLU A 51 -7.04 -17.53 30.06
C GLU A 51 -6.13 -18.23 29.04
N SER A 52 -6.68 -18.64 27.91
CA SER A 52 -5.89 -18.95 26.72
C SER A 52 -5.84 -17.67 25.91
N THR A 53 -4.79 -16.88 26.16
CA THR A 53 -4.31 -15.90 25.21
C THR A 53 -4.10 -16.61 23.89
N VAL A 54 -5.09 -16.57 23.00
CA VAL A 54 -4.92 -17.03 21.62
C VAL A 54 -3.89 -16.10 21.00
N SER A 55 -2.63 -16.51 21.08
CA SER A 55 -1.50 -15.79 20.52
C SER A 55 -1.79 -15.56 19.05
N THR A 56 -1.78 -14.30 18.62
CA THR A 56 -1.96 -13.98 17.20
C THR A 56 -0.84 -14.68 16.42
N PRO A 57 -1.15 -15.39 15.32
CA PRO A 57 -0.14 -16.13 14.57
C PRO A 57 0.98 -15.19 14.13
N GLU A 58 2.21 -15.60 14.44
CA GLU A 58 3.42 -14.87 14.07
C GLU A 58 3.90 -15.31 12.70
N LYS A 59 4.05 -14.34 11.80
CA LYS A 59 4.67 -14.52 10.50
C LYS A 59 6.15 -14.16 10.61
N LEU A 60 7.00 -15.02 10.08
CA LEU A 60 8.43 -14.74 10.02
C LEU A 60 8.72 -13.68 8.94
N MET A 61 9.43 -12.63 9.34
CA MET A 61 9.97 -11.66 8.39
C MET A 61 11.23 -12.23 7.75
N VAL A 62 11.27 -12.23 6.41
CA VAL A 62 12.46 -12.60 5.65
C VAL A 62 13.08 -11.32 5.12
N GLN A 63 14.40 -11.17 5.34
CA GLN A 63 15.16 -10.06 4.79
C GLN A 63 15.60 -10.39 3.37
N GLU A 64 15.27 -9.50 2.44
CA GLU A 64 15.67 -9.60 1.03
C GLU A 64 16.25 -8.25 0.60
N THR A 65 17.38 -8.28 -0.09
CA THR A 65 18.03 -7.07 -0.61
C THR A 65 17.42 -6.70 -1.95
N ASN A 66 16.76 -5.54 -2.02
CA ASN A 66 16.25 -4.98 -3.27
C ASN A 66 17.32 -4.09 -3.94
N PRO A 67 17.86 -4.47 -5.11
CA PRO A 67 18.88 -3.66 -5.80
C PRO A 67 18.30 -2.41 -6.48
N PHE A 68 16.97 -2.27 -6.52
CA PHE A 68 16.28 -1.24 -7.28
C PHE A 68 15.53 -0.25 -6.37
N SER A 69 15.77 1.05 -6.56
CA SER A 69 14.89 2.10 -6.04
C SER A 69 14.62 3.13 -7.13
N LEU A 70 13.39 3.65 -7.15
CA LEU A 70 12.97 4.71 -8.05
C LEU A 70 12.05 5.66 -7.27
N ALA A 71 12.42 6.94 -7.25
CA ALA A 71 11.59 8.02 -6.74
C ALA A 71 11.12 8.91 -7.89
N LEU A 72 10.06 9.68 -7.64
CA LEU A 72 9.68 10.79 -8.51
C LEU A 72 10.62 11.97 -8.22
N GLY A 73 11.11 12.62 -9.27
CA GLY A 73 11.93 13.83 -9.18
C GLY A 73 11.10 15.03 -8.70
N SER A 74 11.78 16.11 -8.33
CA SER A 74 11.14 17.30 -7.72
C SER A 74 10.55 18.29 -8.74
N GLY A 75 10.72 18.06 -10.04
CA GLY A 75 10.21 18.96 -11.08
C GLY A 75 8.73 18.75 -11.43
N PRO A 76 8.18 19.61 -12.32
CA PRO A 76 6.80 19.48 -12.79
C PRO A 76 6.62 18.14 -13.52
N ALA A 77 5.45 17.54 -13.32
CA ALA A 77 5.07 16.26 -13.91
C ALA A 77 3.75 16.41 -14.66
N CYS A 78 3.75 16.18 -15.96
CA CYS A 78 2.53 16.12 -16.76
C CYS A 78 2.79 15.33 -18.05
N VAL A 79 1.73 14.96 -18.76
CA VAL A 79 1.87 14.21 -20.01
C VAL A 79 2.60 15.00 -21.11
N SER A 80 2.43 16.33 -21.18
CA SER A 80 3.07 17.16 -22.20
C SER A 80 4.54 17.43 -21.93
N ASP A 81 4.89 17.72 -20.67
CA ASP A 81 6.23 18.16 -20.28
C ASP A 81 7.08 16.99 -19.76
N GLY A 82 6.46 15.82 -19.57
CA GLY A 82 7.10 14.61 -19.07
C GLY A 82 7.18 14.54 -17.56
N VAL A 83 7.99 13.59 -17.10
CA VAL A 83 8.23 13.30 -15.68
C VAL A 83 9.73 13.07 -15.46
N LEU A 84 10.23 13.61 -14.36
CA LEU A 84 11.56 13.31 -13.84
C LEU A 84 11.49 12.11 -12.91
N LEU A 85 12.36 11.14 -13.13
CA LEU A 85 12.51 9.94 -12.33
C LEU A 85 13.90 9.92 -11.73
N LYS A 86 14.02 9.70 -10.41
CA LYS A 86 15.30 9.58 -9.72
C LYS A 86 15.55 8.10 -9.37
N PRO A 87 16.29 7.34 -10.21
CA PRO A 87 16.71 6.00 -9.86
C PRO A 87 17.85 6.04 -8.84
N CYS A 88 17.82 5.14 -7.87
CA CYS A 88 18.89 4.94 -6.89
C CYS A 88 19.11 3.42 -6.76
N CYS A 89 20.01 2.88 -7.58
CA CYS A 89 20.23 1.44 -7.68
C CYS A 89 21.58 1.04 -7.07
N LEU A 90 21.63 -0.15 -6.44
CA LEU A 90 22.86 -0.69 -5.89
C LEU A 90 23.83 -1.18 -6.98
N GLU A 91 23.28 -1.57 -8.12
CA GLU A 91 24.00 -2.11 -9.28
C GLU A 91 23.65 -1.32 -10.55
N PRO A 92 24.47 -1.41 -11.61
CA PRO A 92 24.11 -0.91 -12.92
C PRO A 92 22.78 -1.52 -13.41
N CYS A 93 21.83 -0.64 -13.75
CA CYS A 93 20.47 -1.02 -14.12
C CYS A 93 20.05 -0.40 -15.45
N VAL A 94 19.09 -1.03 -16.10
CA VAL A 94 18.36 -0.43 -17.23
C VAL A 94 16.97 -0.03 -16.75
N LEU A 95 16.66 1.25 -16.88
CA LEU A 95 15.33 1.82 -16.65
C LEU A 95 14.58 1.88 -17.99
N SER A 96 13.49 1.14 -18.11
CA SER A 96 12.61 1.15 -19.28
C SER A 96 11.28 1.84 -18.94
N CYS A 97 10.98 2.94 -19.63
CA CYS A 97 9.79 3.75 -19.43
C CYS A 97 8.79 3.49 -20.55
N PHE A 98 7.61 2.98 -20.21
CA PHE A 98 6.51 2.69 -21.13
C PHE A 98 5.35 3.65 -20.88
N TRP A 99 5.09 4.53 -21.83
CA TRP A 99 3.99 5.48 -21.79
C TRP A 99 2.73 4.90 -22.42
N GLY A 100 1.59 5.10 -21.76
CA GLY A 100 0.29 4.60 -22.24
C GLY A 100 0.22 3.07 -22.31
N CYS A 101 0.81 2.38 -21.34
CA CYS A 101 0.81 0.93 -21.29
C CYS A 101 -0.60 0.40 -21.00
N GLU A 102 -1.10 -0.52 -21.82
CA GLU A 102 -2.43 -1.09 -21.60
C GLU A 102 -2.48 -1.89 -20.29
N VAL A 103 -3.50 -1.62 -19.46
CA VAL A 103 -3.66 -2.23 -18.14
C VAL A 103 -3.74 -3.75 -18.25
N GLY A 104 -4.51 -4.26 -19.21
CA GLY A 104 -4.65 -5.70 -19.45
C GLY A 104 -3.35 -6.36 -19.91
N ALA A 105 -2.57 -5.68 -20.75
CA ALA A 105 -1.27 -6.18 -21.21
C ALA A 105 -0.30 -6.29 -20.03
N LEU A 106 -0.20 -5.26 -19.18
CA LEU A 106 0.67 -5.31 -18.00
C LEU A 106 0.29 -6.47 -17.07
N GLN A 107 -1.01 -6.66 -16.80
CA GLN A 107 -1.48 -7.76 -15.96
C GLN A 107 -1.16 -9.13 -16.56
N GLU A 108 -1.29 -9.27 -17.87
CA GLU A 108 -0.93 -10.50 -18.59
C GLU A 108 0.58 -10.78 -18.49
N VAL A 109 1.43 -9.77 -18.66
CA VAL A 109 2.89 -9.87 -18.49
C VAL A 109 3.26 -10.32 -17.09
N LEU A 110 2.69 -9.65 -16.06
CA LEU A 110 2.94 -9.98 -14.66
C LEU A 110 2.47 -11.41 -14.31
N ARG A 111 1.35 -11.87 -14.85
CA ARG A 111 0.86 -13.25 -14.66
C ARG A 111 1.74 -14.26 -15.39
N THR A 112 2.19 -13.94 -16.60
CA THR A 112 3.06 -14.82 -17.40
C THR A 112 4.41 -15.04 -16.71
N HIS A 113 4.88 -14.03 -15.97
CA HIS A 113 6.06 -14.15 -15.12
C HIS A 113 5.96 -15.27 -14.09
N GLN A 114 4.77 -15.43 -13.50
CA GLN A 114 4.51 -16.46 -12.49
C GLN A 114 4.42 -17.87 -13.07
N GLN A 115 4.14 -17.99 -14.36
CA GLN A 115 3.81 -19.28 -14.97
C GLN A 115 4.96 -19.83 -15.81
N ASN A 116 5.51 -19.04 -16.74
CA ASN A 116 6.27 -19.61 -17.86
C ASN A 116 7.49 -18.77 -18.31
N LEU A 117 7.56 -17.46 -18.06
CA LEU A 117 8.62 -16.61 -18.62
C LEU A 117 9.32 -15.74 -17.56
N ARG A 118 10.64 -15.88 -17.42
CA ARG A 118 11.40 -15.04 -16.47
C ARG A 118 11.72 -13.68 -17.10
N LEU A 119 11.04 -12.64 -16.61
CA LEU A 119 11.23 -11.24 -17.03
C LEU A 119 12.51 -10.66 -16.39
N THR A 120 13.66 -11.18 -16.79
CA THR A 120 14.98 -10.84 -16.24
C THR A 120 15.73 -9.77 -17.03
N SER A 121 15.21 -9.37 -18.19
CA SER A 121 15.84 -8.41 -19.08
C SER A 121 14.82 -7.39 -19.61
N PRO A 122 15.28 -6.20 -20.03
CA PRO A 122 14.42 -5.20 -20.66
C PRO A 122 13.72 -5.74 -21.91
N GLN A 123 14.44 -6.54 -22.71
CA GLN A 123 13.95 -7.11 -23.96
C GLN A 123 12.80 -8.09 -23.72
N HIS A 124 12.92 -8.97 -22.71
CA HIS A 124 11.84 -9.89 -22.37
C HIS A 124 10.56 -9.13 -21.99
N PHE A 125 10.69 -8.01 -21.25
CA PHE A 125 9.53 -7.20 -20.87
C PHE A 125 8.90 -6.49 -22.08
N LEU A 126 9.74 -5.92 -22.95
CA LEU A 126 9.31 -5.27 -24.19
C LEU A 126 8.54 -6.24 -25.12
N GLU A 127 9.08 -7.44 -25.31
CA GLU A 127 8.46 -8.51 -26.12
C GLU A 127 7.13 -8.97 -25.51
N ALA A 128 7.10 -9.17 -24.18
CA ALA A 128 5.91 -9.64 -23.48
C ALA A 128 4.75 -8.63 -23.52
N LEU A 129 5.04 -7.32 -23.62
CA LEU A 129 4.00 -6.30 -23.79
C LEU A 129 3.39 -6.30 -25.20
N HIS A 130 3.97 -7.01 -26.18
CA HIS A 130 3.46 -7.12 -27.56
C HIS A 130 3.13 -5.75 -28.20
N HIS A 131 3.95 -4.73 -27.95
CA HIS A 131 3.75 -3.36 -28.46
C HIS A 131 2.43 -2.68 -28.00
N ARG A 132 1.81 -3.14 -26.91
CA ARG A 132 0.58 -2.56 -26.33
C ARG A 132 0.87 -1.37 -25.42
N PHE A 133 1.60 -0.39 -25.97
CA PHE A 133 1.98 0.88 -25.35
C PHE A 133 2.12 1.96 -26.44
N HIS A 134 2.18 3.24 -26.08
CA HIS A 134 2.29 4.35 -27.05
C HIS A 134 3.73 4.79 -27.33
N TYR A 135 4.56 4.84 -26.29
CA TYR A 135 5.95 5.26 -26.42
C TYR A 135 6.83 4.51 -25.42
N HIS A 136 8.06 4.22 -25.83
CA HIS A 136 9.06 3.49 -25.03
C HIS A 136 10.41 4.18 -25.11
N GLN A 137 11.04 4.35 -23.95
CA GLN A 137 12.35 4.95 -23.80
C GLN A 137 13.16 4.20 -22.74
N THR A 138 14.46 4.03 -22.97
CA THR A 138 15.35 3.34 -22.03
C THR A 138 16.51 4.23 -21.59
N PHE A 139 16.91 4.09 -20.33
CA PHE A 139 18.07 4.76 -19.75
C PHE A 139 18.98 3.71 -19.12
N TYR A 140 20.29 3.89 -19.30
CA TYR A 140 21.30 3.13 -18.57
C TYR A 140 21.66 3.89 -17.30
N ILE A 141 21.52 3.25 -16.15
CA ILE A 141 21.73 3.82 -14.83
C ILE A 141 22.99 3.20 -14.24
N HIS A 142 23.99 4.02 -13.94
CA HIS A 142 25.16 3.60 -13.17
C HIS A 142 24.84 3.68 -11.67
N SER A 143 25.44 2.80 -10.86
CA SER A 143 25.20 2.76 -9.40
C SER A 143 25.65 4.04 -8.68
N GLU A 144 26.61 4.77 -9.23
CA GLU A 144 27.12 6.04 -8.67
C GLU A 144 26.36 7.28 -9.17
N ASP A 145 25.47 7.12 -10.15
CA ASP A 145 24.76 8.24 -10.78
C ASP A 145 23.47 8.58 -10.01
N GLU A 146 23.47 9.67 -9.24
CA GLU A 146 22.25 10.27 -8.68
C GLU A 146 21.44 11.10 -9.70
N LYS A 147 21.69 10.92 -11.00
CA LYS A 147 21.11 11.75 -12.06
C LYS A 147 19.62 11.44 -12.23
N GLU A 148 18.81 12.51 -12.27
CA GLU A 148 17.42 12.40 -12.65
C GLU A 148 17.28 12.10 -14.16
N CYS A 149 16.42 11.14 -14.48
CA CYS A 149 16.06 10.75 -15.83
C CYS A 149 14.76 11.44 -16.22
N HIS A 150 14.80 12.30 -17.23
CA HIS A 150 13.59 12.90 -17.80
C HIS A 150 13.02 12.02 -18.91
N THR A 151 11.76 11.62 -18.79
CA THR A 151 11.03 10.90 -19.84
C THR A 151 9.76 11.66 -20.20
N CYS A 152 9.46 11.75 -21.50
CA CYS A 152 8.28 12.42 -22.03
C CYS A 152 7.78 11.71 -23.30
N ILE A 153 6.49 11.85 -23.59
CA ILE A 153 5.95 11.41 -24.88
C ILE A 153 6.37 12.43 -25.94
N PRO A 154 6.92 12.00 -27.10
CA PRO A 154 7.20 12.88 -28.21
C PRO A 154 5.99 13.71 -28.65
N ALA A 155 6.21 15.01 -28.90
CA ALA A 155 5.12 15.97 -29.19
C ALA A 155 4.34 15.66 -30.48
N ASP A 156 4.92 14.88 -31.40
CA ASP A 156 4.30 14.43 -32.65
C ASP A 156 3.15 13.43 -32.43
N GLN A 157 3.13 12.70 -31.30
CA GLN A 157 2.06 11.74 -31.00
C GLN A 157 0.74 12.42 -30.55
N ARG A 158 0.77 13.70 -30.17
CA ARG A 158 -0.40 14.52 -29.77
C ARG A 158 -1.31 13.87 -28.70
N ILE A 159 -0.73 13.07 -27.80
CA ILE A 159 -1.47 12.44 -26.70
C ILE A 159 -1.61 13.46 -25.56
N THR A 160 -2.84 13.80 -25.20
CA THR A 160 -3.14 14.77 -24.13
C THR A 160 -3.76 14.13 -22.89
N ASP A 161 -4.33 12.92 -23.01
CA ASP A 161 -4.95 12.15 -21.93
C ASP A 161 -5.03 10.65 -22.28
N PHE A 162 -5.31 9.82 -21.28
CA PHE A 162 -5.46 8.36 -21.45
C PHE A 162 -6.90 7.85 -21.25
N GLY A 163 -7.88 8.68 -21.55
CA GLY A 163 -9.30 8.33 -21.49
C GLY A 163 -9.94 8.44 -20.09
N PRO A 164 -11.24 8.13 -19.99
CA PRO A 164 -12.00 8.23 -18.74
C PRO A 164 -11.69 7.09 -17.76
N LEU A 165 -12.11 7.24 -16.50
CA LEU A 165 -12.10 6.18 -15.50
C LEU A 165 -13.25 5.17 -15.71
N PRO A 166 -13.04 3.86 -15.46
CA PRO A 166 -11.74 3.22 -15.20
C PRO A 166 -10.85 3.23 -16.45
N ARG A 167 -9.59 3.64 -16.27
CA ARG A 167 -8.65 3.81 -17.39
C ARG A 167 -8.28 2.45 -17.99
N LYS A 168 -8.14 2.43 -19.32
CA LYS A 168 -7.60 1.28 -20.07
C LYS A 168 -6.07 1.29 -20.19
N HIS A 169 -5.44 2.46 -20.00
CA HIS A 169 -4.00 2.63 -20.10
C HIS A 169 -3.46 3.32 -18.86
N TYR A 170 -2.35 2.81 -18.34
CA TYR A 170 -1.54 3.50 -17.35
C TYR A 170 -0.72 4.59 -18.04
N PRO A 171 -0.69 5.83 -17.51
CA PRO A 171 0.10 6.91 -18.10
C PRO A 171 1.56 6.54 -18.27
N LEU A 172 2.17 5.97 -17.23
CA LEU A 172 3.57 5.57 -17.24
C LEU A 172 3.76 4.27 -16.43
N VAL A 173 4.50 3.33 -17.01
CA VAL A 173 5.02 2.14 -16.33
C VAL A 173 6.53 2.16 -16.48
N ALA A 174 7.24 2.23 -15.36
CA ALA A 174 8.69 2.19 -15.30
C ALA A 174 9.14 0.79 -14.86
N VAL A 175 10.12 0.21 -15.54
CA VAL A 175 10.66 -1.11 -15.24
C VAL A 175 12.17 -1.01 -15.08
N LEU A 176 12.66 -1.38 -13.90
CA LEU A 176 14.09 -1.51 -13.63
C LEU A 176 14.48 -3.00 -13.70
N THR A 177 15.56 -3.28 -14.43
CA THR A 177 16.20 -4.60 -14.51
C THR A 177 17.71 -4.46 -14.43
N LEU A 178 18.41 -5.46 -13.90
CA LEU A 178 19.87 -5.46 -13.86
C LEU A 178 20.46 -5.46 -15.29
N ALA A 179 21.41 -4.55 -15.52
CA ALA A 179 22.07 -4.43 -16.81
C ALA A 179 22.98 -5.63 -17.10
N GLU A 180 23.75 -6.05 -16.10
CA GLU A 180 24.77 -7.08 -16.23
C GLU A 180 24.26 -8.46 -15.79
N THR A 181 24.69 -9.51 -16.51
CA THR A 181 24.27 -10.89 -16.23
C THR A 181 24.87 -11.44 -14.94
N GLU A 182 26.09 -11.03 -14.58
CA GLU A 182 26.77 -11.51 -13.36
C GLU A 182 26.02 -11.07 -12.09
N ALA A 183 25.58 -9.80 -12.06
CA ALA A 183 24.77 -9.27 -10.97
C ALA A 183 23.44 -10.02 -10.80
N ARG A 184 22.86 -10.59 -11.87
CA ARG A 184 21.58 -11.33 -11.80
C ARG A 184 21.64 -12.59 -10.95
N ASN A 185 22.84 -13.14 -10.72
CA ASN A 185 23.01 -14.31 -9.87
C ASN A 185 23.15 -13.96 -8.38
N LEU A 186 23.39 -12.69 -8.05
CA LEU A 186 23.58 -12.20 -6.68
C LEU A 186 22.25 -11.87 -5.98
N TYR A 187 21.24 -11.49 -6.75
CA TYR A 187 19.95 -11.02 -6.20
C TYR A 187 18.81 -11.96 -6.58
N ASN A 188 17.93 -12.23 -5.61
CA ASN A 188 16.68 -12.94 -5.89
C ASN A 188 15.69 -12.04 -6.65
N ILE A 189 15.72 -10.73 -6.41
CA ILE A 189 14.86 -9.76 -7.09
C ILE A 189 15.48 -9.42 -8.46
N VAL A 190 14.76 -9.73 -9.54
CA VAL A 190 15.24 -9.59 -10.92
C VAL A 190 14.70 -8.37 -11.64
N ALA A 191 13.53 -7.87 -11.23
CA ALA A 191 12.95 -6.65 -11.78
C ALA A 191 12.08 -5.91 -10.76
N ASN A 192 11.98 -4.60 -10.94
CA ASN A 192 11.06 -3.73 -10.20
C ASN A 192 10.16 -2.98 -11.20
N VAL A 193 8.86 -3.28 -11.17
CA VAL A 193 7.83 -2.73 -12.06
C VAL A 193 6.99 -1.72 -11.30
N ILE A 194 6.97 -0.49 -11.78
CA ILE A 194 6.41 0.65 -11.06
C ILE A 194 5.37 1.32 -11.96
N VAL A 195 4.12 1.33 -11.49
CA VAL A 195 3.01 1.99 -12.18
C VAL A 195 2.87 3.39 -11.62
N ILE A 196 3.00 4.40 -12.49
CA ILE A 196 3.03 5.81 -12.11
C ILE A 196 1.83 6.52 -12.73
N HIS A 197 1.06 7.20 -11.89
CA HIS A 197 0.11 8.19 -12.37
C HIS A 197 0.88 9.46 -12.75
N VAL A 198 0.57 9.97 -13.93
CA VAL A 198 1.06 11.26 -14.43
C VAL A 198 -0.16 12.16 -14.70
N PRO A 199 -0.15 13.43 -14.26
CA PRO A 199 -1.22 14.37 -14.53
C PRO A 199 -1.44 14.57 -16.03
N ASP A 200 -2.71 14.58 -16.46
CA ASP A 200 -3.11 14.80 -17.85
C ASP A 200 -4.29 15.78 -17.95
N GLY A 201 -4.74 16.05 -19.19
CA GLY A 201 -5.78 17.04 -19.44
C GLY A 201 -7.15 16.71 -18.82
N LYS A 202 -7.41 15.45 -18.46
CA LYS A 202 -8.67 15.03 -17.82
C LYS A 202 -8.53 14.84 -16.31
N TYR A 203 -7.37 14.40 -15.85
CA TYR A 203 -7.10 14.13 -14.44
C TYR A 203 -5.76 14.73 -14.04
N ASN A 204 -5.83 15.78 -13.23
CA ASN A 204 -4.71 16.64 -12.85
C ASN A 204 -4.14 16.34 -11.45
N LEU A 205 -4.44 15.16 -10.88
CA LEU A 205 -3.89 14.79 -9.59
C LEU A 205 -2.37 14.65 -9.69
N SER A 206 -1.65 15.18 -8.70
CA SER A 206 -0.18 15.13 -8.68
C SER A 206 0.37 13.73 -8.94
N ALA A 207 1.47 13.69 -9.70
CA ALA A 207 2.15 12.45 -10.04
C ALA A 207 2.47 11.64 -8.80
N ARG A 208 2.23 10.33 -8.87
CA ARG A 208 2.44 9.42 -7.74
C ARG A 208 2.61 8.00 -8.23
N ILE A 209 3.37 7.21 -7.46
CA ILE A 209 3.45 5.77 -7.64
C ILE A 209 2.12 5.17 -7.16
N LEU A 210 1.44 4.43 -8.04
CA LEU A 210 0.20 3.72 -7.76
C LEU A 210 0.49 2.33 -7.21
N PHE A 211 1.36 1.61 -7.90
CA PHE A 211 1.73 0.23 -7.59
C PHE A 211 3.22 0.03 -7.84
N GLN A 212 3.82 -0.84 -7.02
CA GLN A 212 5.20 -1.25 -7.18
C GLN A 212 5.27 -2.76 -6.98
N TYR A 213 5.76 -3.48 -7.98
CA TYR A 213 5.86 -4.93 -7.99
C TYR A 213 7.32 -5.35 -8.12
N LEU A 214 7.76 -6.20 -7.20
CA LEU A 214 9.05 -6.86 -7.25
C LEU A 214 8.86 -8.24 -7.88
N LEU A 215 9.63 -8.51 -8.93
CA LEU A 215 9.66 -9.79 -9.61
C LEU A 215 10.90 -10.56 -9.16
N THR A 216 10.75 -11.83 -8.83
CA THR A 216 11.85 -12.67 -8.36
C THR A 216 12.33 -13.66 -9.41
N SER A 217 13.56 -14.12 -9.27
CA SER A 217 14.18 -15.14 -10.13
C SER A 217 13.40 -16.45 -10.13
N GLN A 218 12.64 -16.70 -9.06
CA GLN A 218 11.82 -17.89 -8.84
C GLN A 218 10.44 -17.78 -9.50
N GLY A 219 10.09 -16.61 -10.08
CA GLY A 219 8.79 -16.37 -10.71
C GLY A 219 7.73 -15.80 -9.75
N TYR A 220 8.10 -15.46 -8.50
CA TYR A 220 7.16 -14.81 -7.61
C TYR A 220 7.04 -13.32 -7.93
N MET A 221 5.84 -12.79 -7.73
CA MET A 221 5.55 -11.36 -7.81
C MET A 221 5.07 -10.91 -6.44
N HIS A 222 5.73 -9.89 -5.89
CA HIS A 222 5.38 -9.28 -4.61
C HIS A 222 5.04 -7.81 -4.81
N GLU A 223 3.87 -7.40 -4.35
CA GLU A 223 3.54 -5.98 -4.31
C GLU A 223 4.22 -5.32 -3.10
N LEU A 224 5.06 -4.33 -3.35
CA LEU A 224 5.75 -3.59 -2.30
C LEU A 224 4.78 -2.62 -1.65
N LYS A 225 4.59 -2.79 -0.33
CA LYS A 225 3.72 -1.92 0.47
C LYS A 225 4.52 -1.28 1.60
N PRO A 226 4.36 0.03 1.84
CA PRO A 226 4.97 0.68 2.99
C PRO A 226 4.34 0.17 4.28
N LEU A 227 5.15 0.21 5.34
CA LEU A 227 4.71 0.05 6.72
C LEU A 227 4.35 1.42 7.29
N PHE A 228 3.33 1.46 8.14
CA PHE A 228 2.90 2.69 8.79
C PHE A 228 3.43 2.73 10.21
N MET A 229 4.39 3.60 10.48
CA MET A 229 4.90 3.80 11.83
C MET A 229 4.25 5.06 12.43
N SER A 230 3.94 5.04 13.73
CA SER A 230 3.34 6.20 14.43
C SER A 230 4.32 7.37 14.49
N ALA A 231 4.00 8.53 13.89
CA ALA A 231 4.84 9.72 14.02
C ALA A 231 4.72 10.27 15.44
N GLU A 232 5.84 10.55 16.11
CA GLU A 232 5.79 11.42 17.28
C GLU A 232 5.49 12.84 16.80
N GLY A 233 4.48 13.46 17.37
CA GLY A 233 4.26 14.89 17.25
C GLY A 233 5.36 15.61 18.02
N SER A 234 6.35 16.14 17.32
CA SER A 234 6.97 17.39 17.75
C SER A 234 6.01 18.53 17.41
N GLY A 235 5.73 19.38 18.40
CA GLY A 235 4.68 20.40 18.34
C GLY A 235 4.87 21.47 17.25
N GLU A 236 3.71 21.87 16.73
CA GLU A 236 3.30 23.11 16.03
C GLU A 236 4.03 23.66 14.78
N PRO A 237 3.26 24.20 13.81
CA PRO A 237 3.76 25.04 12.72
C PRO A 237 3.79 26.51 13.15
N ALA A 238 4.97 27.12 13.24
CA ALA A 238 5.11 28.58 13.32
C ALA A 238 5.92 29.07 12.11
N GLY A 239 5.32 30.00 11.36
CA GLY A 239 5.82 30.47 10.09
C GLY A 239 7.03 31.41 10.14
N GLU A 240 7.63 31.53 8.96
CA GLU A 240 8.31 32.70 8.36
C GLU A 240 9.52 33.35 9.04
N GLN A 241 10.61 33.39 8.25
CA GLN A 241 11.77 34.31 8.20
C GLN A 241 13.02 34.02 9.07
N MET A 242 14.13 33.63 8.41
CA MET A 242 15.30 34.51 8.13
C MET A 242 16.52 33.68 7.70
N GLU A 243 17.22 34.16 6.67
CA GLU A 243 18.44 33.63 6.06
C GLU A 243 19.68 33.61 7.02
N ARG A 244 20.61 32.67 6.83
CA ARG A 244 21.95 32.87 6.22
C ARG A 244 23.07 31.95 6.77
N SER A 245 23.71 31.26 5.82
CA SER A 245 25.12 30.80 5.71
C SER A 245 25.64 29.49 6.34
N PRO A 246 26.64 28.85 5.68
CA PRO A 246 26.99 27.43 5.83
C PRO A 246 28.41 27.20 6.38
N ASP A 247 28.61 26.28 7.33
CA ASP A 247 29.81 25.42 7.37
C ASP A 247 29.68 24.25 8.35
N ARG A 248 30.21 23.10 7.93
CA ARG A 248 30.69 21.92 8.67
C ARG A 248 29.94 21.43 9.92
N GLY A 249 29.44 20.21 9.79
CA GLY A 249 29.29 19.28 10.89
C GLY A 249 28.65 18.00 10.41
N GLU A 250 29.43 16.94 10.30
CA GLU A 250 29.04 15.55 10.09
C GLU A 250 27.62 15.26 10.61
N SER A 251 26.65 15.12 9.70
CA SER A 251 25.31 14.66 10.08
C SER A 251 25.39 13.16 10.28
N ASN A 252 25.85 12.81 11.48
CA ASN A 252 25.58 11.55 12.15
C ASN A 252 24.15 11.13 11.81
N TRP A 253 24.01 10.10 10.97
CA TRP A 253 22.76 9.36 10.82
C TRP A 253 22.51 8.71 12.18
N SER A 254 21.87 9.44 13.08
CA SER A 254 21.31 8.89 14.30
C SER A 254 20.18 7.94 13.89
N GLU A 255 20.59 6.70 13.63
CA GLU A 255 19.85 5.50 13.95
C GLU A 255 19.05 5.70 15.25
N GLU A 256 17.83 5.19 15.24
CA GLU A 256 17.16 4.70 16.45
C GLU A 256 16.76 5.70 17.54
N MET A 257 15.91 6.70 17.23
CA MET A 257 14.77 6.89 18.13
C MET A 257 13.66 5.95 17.67
N GLY A 258 13.79 4.68 18.05
CA GLY A 258 12.71 3.71 17.90
C GLY A 258 11.47 4.28 18.56
N ARG A 259 10.46 4.60 17.76
CA ARG A 259 9.20 5.19 18.25
C ARG A 259 8.67 4.34 19.39
N ASN A 260 8.15 4.99 20.44
CA ASN A 260 7.61 4.27 21.58
C ASN A 260 6.27 3.61 21.23
N CYS A 261 6.02 2.44 21.82
CA CYS A 261 4.75 1.74 21.76
C CYS A 261 3.62 2.68 22.19
N VAL A 262 2.57 2.83 21.36
CA VAL A 262 1.48 3.76 21.66
C VAL A 262 0.63 3.35 22.87
N VAL A 263 0.77 2.10 23.33
CA VAL A 263 0.01 1.54 24.46
C VAL A 263 0.73 1.81 25.78
N CYS A 264 1.98 1.36 25.93
CA CYS A 264 2.72 1.54 27.19
C CYS A 264 3.58 2.81 27.23
N GLN A 265 3.88 3.41 26.07
CA GLN A 265 4.76 4.57 25.90
C GLN A 265 6.15 4.42 26.54
N ASN A 266 6.58 3.18 26.81
CA ASN A 266 7.80 2.87 27.54
C ASN A 266 8.76 2.00 26.72
N ALA A 267 8.25 0.99 26.04
CA ALA A 267 9.06 0.11 25.18
C ALA A 267 9.00 0.59 23.72
N ALA A 268 10.08 0.37 22.97
CA ALA A 268 10.11 0.62 21.53
C ALA A 268 9.09 -0.24 20.77
N VAL A 269 8.57 0.29 19.66
CA VAL A 269 7.76 -0.49 18.72
C VAL A 269 8.60 -1.63 18.15
N SER A 270 8.11 -2.85 18.26
CA SER A 270 8.76 -4.06 17.75
C SER A 270 7.86 -4.92 16.86
N ARG A 271 6.55 -4.63 16.79
CA ARG A 271 5.58 -5.44 16.05
C ARG A 271 4.90 -4.67 14.94
N VAL A 272 4.71 -5.34 13.81
CA VAL A 272 3.84 -4.91 12.70
C VAL A 272 2.57 -5.75 12.70
N LEU A 273 1.42 -5.07 12.60
CA LEU A 273 0.10 -5.69 12.63
C LEU A 273 -0.43 -5.88 11.20
N LEU A 274 -0.84 -7.09 10.82
CA LEU A 274 -1.44 -7.39 9.52
C LEU A 274 -2.97 -7.56 9.64
N PRO A 275 -3.74 -7.14 8.63
CA PRO A 275 -3.31 -6.67 7.30
C PRO A 275 -3.05 -5.16 7.21
N CYS A 276 -3.27 -4.40 8.29
CA CYS A 276 -3.23 -2.94 8.25
C CYS A 276 -1.81 -2.33 8.14
N ARG A 277 -0.76 -3.12 8.40
CA ARG A 277 0.67 -2.76 8.34
C ARG A 277 1.10 -1.65 9.29
N HIS A 278 0.35 -1.43 10.37
CA HIS A 278 0.78 -0.48 11.41
C HIS A 278 1.82 -1.13 12.31
N ALA A 279 2.97 -0.46 12.44
CA ALA A 279 3.97 -0.74 13.45
C ALA A 279 3.84 0.31 14.56
N CYS A 280 3.12 -0.05 15.62
CA CYS A 280 2.74 0.88 16.69
C CYS A 280 2.83 0.31 18.11
N VAL A 281 3.20 -0.98 18.25
CA VAL A 281 3.17 -1.68 19.53
C VAL A 281 4.43 -2.52 19.77
N CYS A 282 4.77 -2.75 21.03
CA CYS A 282 5.83 -3.66 21.45
C CYS A 282 5.28 -5.10 21.64
N ASP A 283 6.19 -6.06 21.74
CA ASP A 283 5.91 -7.50 21.97
C ASP A 283 4.95 -7.73 23.13
N SER A 284 5.20 -7.08 24.27
CA SER A 284 4.39 -7.29 25.48
C SER A 284 2.99 -6.73 25.34
N CYS A 285 2.84 -5.52 24.78
CA CYS A 285 1.53 -4.89 24.65
C CYS A 285 0.64 -5.62 23.66
N MET A 286 1.22 -6.20 22.59
CA MET A 286 0.50 -6.89 21.54
C MET A 286 -0.43 -8.01 22.06
N LEU A 287 -0.06 -8.68 23.15
CA LEU A 287 -0.83 -9.77 23.75
C LEU A 287 -2.17 -9.32 24.37
N HIS A 288 -2.39 -8.02 24.54
CA HIS A 288 -3.53 -7.49 25.32
C HIS A 288 -4.70 -7.00 24.46
N PHE A 289 -4.62 -7.10 23.13
CA PHE A 289 -5.67 -6.66 22.22
C PHE A 289 -5.71 -7.46 20.92
N GLN A 290 -6.86 -7.46 20.26
CA GLN A 290 -7.07 -8.12 18.95
C GLN A 290 -7.26 -7.12 17.81
N HIS A 291 -7.26 -5.82 18.10
CA HIS A 291 -7.46 -4.76 17.11
C HIS A 291 -6.29 -3.79 17.13
N CYS A 292 -5.89 -3.29 15.97
CA CYS A 292 -4.84 -2.28 15.85
C CYS A 292 -5.22 -0.99 16.61
N PRO A 293 -4.39 -0.48 17.53
CA PRO A 293 -4.71 0.74 18.29
C PRO A 293 -4.91 2.00 17.44
N ILE A 294 -4.30 2.04 16.24
CA ILE A 294 -4.37 3.20 15.35
C ILE A 294 -5.63 3.17 14.47
N CYS A 295 -5.86 2.08 13.76
CA CYS A 295 -6.92 2.01 12.74
C CYS A 295 -8.11 1.12 13.13
N ARG A 296 -8.05 0.44 14.28
CA ARG A 296 -9.06 -0.49 14.80
C ARG A 296 -9.36 -1.70 13.91
N ALA A 297 -8.55 -1.96 12.88
CA ALA A 297 -8.64 -3.19 12.11
C ALA A 297 -8.29 -4.40 12.97
N PHE A 298 -8.99 -5.52 12.76
CA PHE A 298 -8.68 -6.78 13.42
C PHE A 298 -7.29 -7.27 13.01
N VAL A 299 -6.49 -7.71 13.99
CA VAL A 299 -5.14 -8.21 13.77
C VAL A 299 -5.23 -9.70 13.46
N LEU A 300 -4.95 -10.06 12.21
CA LEU A 300 -4.97 -11.46 11.77
C LEU A 300 -3.64 -12.15 12.05
N GLU A 301 -2.54 -11.46 11.76
CA GLU A 301 -1.17 -11.93 11.89
C GLU A 301 -0.28 -10.77 12.35
N SER A 302 0.90 -11.09 12.87
CA SER A 302 1.93 -10.08 13.15
C SER A 302 3.33 -10.57 12.83
N PHE A 303 4.27 -9.66 12.65
CA PHE A 303 5.69 -10.00 12.55
C PHE A 303 6.56 -9.01 13.31
N SER A 304 7.75 -9.45 13.72
CA SER A 304 8.75 -8.59 14.37
C SER A 304 9.42 -7.66 13.36
N LEU A 305 9.48 -6.37 13.67
CA LEU A 305 10.17 -5.35 12.86
C LEU A 305 11.68 -5.60 12.74
N ARG A 306 12.28 -6.19 13.75
CA ARG A 306 13.69 -6.58 13.74
C ARG A 306 13.76 -8.09 13.54
N PRO A 307 14.53 -8.60 12.57
CA PRO A 307 14.78 -10.03 12.46
C PRO A 307 15.38 -10.51 13.79
N THR A 308 14.80 -11.53 14.39
CA THR A 308 15.49 -12.29 15.43
C THR A 308 16.67 -12.97 14.73
N LEU A 309 17.89 -12.53 15.03
CA LEU A 309 19.10 -13.26 14.65
C LEU A 309 18.96 -14.66 15.27
N GLN A 310 18.65 -15.66 14.45
CA GLN A 310 18.83 -17.05 14.85
C GLN A 310 20.34 -17.28 14.88
N ILE A 311 20.91 -17.27 16.09
CA ILE A 311 22.29 -17.72 16.37
C ILE A 311 22.31 -19.24 16.32
#